data_AF-A0A1G5DCQ9-F1
#
_entry.id   AF-A0A1G5DCQ9-F1
#
_cell.length_a   1.000
_cell.length_b   1.000
_cell.length_c   1.000
_cell.angle_alpha   90.00
_cell.angle_beta   90.00
_cell.angle_gamma   90.00
#
_symmetry.space_group_name_H-M   'P 1'
#
loop_
_entity.id
_entity.type
_entity.pdbx_description
1 polymer ?
#
loop_
_entity_poly.entity_id
_entity_poly.type
_entity_poly.pdbx_seq_one_letter_code
_entity_poly.pdbx_strand_id
1 'polypeptide(L)' 'MIRVVAIREGDYGCEERPEGAPLMCNVEIEKDGEKLYFNIPDKMADELGLEEKAEITSANFSKIEDVVRERRHI' A
#
# COMPACT_ATOMS: atom_id res chain seq x y z
N MET A 1 1.85 -17.67 -3.11
CA MET A 1 3.03 -16.81 -2.84
C MET A 1 2.56 -15.37 -2.90
N ILE A 2 2.95 -14.51 -1.95
CA ILE A 2 2.53 -13.11 -1.91
C ILE A 2 3.77 -12.24 -1.93
N ARG A 3 3.86 -11.35 -2.91
CA ARG A 3 5.05 -10.53 -3.14
C ARG A 3 4.68 -9.11 -3.49
N VAL A 4 5.39 -8.15 -2.92
CA VAL A 4 5.34 -6.76 -3.36
C VAL A 4 6.08 -6.67 -4.70
N VAL A 5 5.37 -6.30 -5.76
CA VAL A 5 5.95 -6.12 -7.10
C VAL A 5 6.61 -4.75 -7.20
N ALA A 6 5.92 -3.70 -6.73
CA ALA A 6 6.40 -2.33 -6.78
C ALA A 6 5.72 -1.49 -5.68
N ILE A 7 6.39 -0.43 -5.25
CA ILE A 7 5.83 0.59 -4.37
C ILE A 7 6.04 1.92 -5.08
N ARG A 8 4.95 2.60 -5.42
CA ARG A 8 4.98 3.90 -6.10
C ARG A 8 4.45 4.96 -5.17
N GLU A 9 4.93 6.18 -5.33
CA GLU A 9 4.31 7.33 -4.68
C GLU A 9 2.87 7.48 -5.18
N GLY A 10 1.93 7.53 -4.24
CA GLY A 10 0.55 7.86 -4.52
C GLY A 10 0.48 9.34 -4.85
N ASP A 11 0.43 9.65 -6.14
CA ASP A 11 0.38 11.02 -6.62
C ASP A 11 -0.90 11.71 -6.12
N TYR A 12 -0.75 12.89 -5.49
CA TYR A 12 -1.87 13.70 -5.00
C TYR A 12 -2.56 14.47 -6.15
N GLY A 13 -2.17 14.23 -7.41
CA GLY A 13 -2.48 15.10 -8.54
C GLY A 13 -1.67 16.39 -8.49
N CYS A 14 -1.81 17.26 -9.51
CA CYS A 14 -1.16 18.58 -9.59
C CYS A 14 -1.57 19.56 -8.47
N GLU A 15 -2.30 19.13 -7.45
CA GLU A 15 -2.74 19.94 -6.32
C GLU A 15 -1.74 19.82 -5.18
N GLU A 16 -1.31 20.95 -4.64
CA GLU A 16 -0.37 21.01 -3.51
C GLU A 16 -0.90 20.15 -2.36
N ARG A 17 -0.10 19.16 -1.93
CA ARG A 17 -0.44 18.29 -0.81
C ARG A 17 -0.72 19.17 0.42
N PRO A 18 -1.93 19.11 1.02
CA PRO A 18 -2.24 19.92 2.17
C PRO A 18 -1.24 19.65 3.30
N GLU A 19 -0.82 20.71 4.00
CA GLU A 19 0.06 20.57 5.17
C GLU A 19 -0.57 19.62 6.19
N GLY A 20 0.12 18.51 6.47
CA GLY A 20 -0.33 17.47 7.40
C GLY A 20 -1.10 16.31 6.77
N ALA A 21 -1.40 16.32 5.47
CA ALA A 21 -1.99 15.17 4.80
C ALA A 21 -0.99 14.00 4.73
N PRO A 22 -1.41 12.76 5.08
CA PRO A 22 -0.52 11.60 5.04
C PRO A 22 -0.07 11.35 3.60
N LEU A 23 1.22 11.10 3.44
CA LEU A 23 1.76 10.56 2.19
C LEU A 23 1.10 9.22 1.92
N MET A 24 0.64 9.03 0.69
CA MET A 24 0.06 7.76 0.25
C MET A 24 1.07 7.06 -0.65
N CYS A 25 1.13 5.74 -0.54
CA CYS A 25 1.90 4.86 -1.40
C CYS A 25 0.94 3.91 -2.12
N ASN A 26 1.14 3.75 -3.41
CA ASN A 26 0.50 2.71 -4.21
C ASN A 26 1.37 1.46 -4.19
N VAL A 27 0.92 0.43 -3.48
CA VAL A 27 1.61 -0.85 -3.36
C VAL A 27 0.99 -1.84 -4.35
N GLU A 28 1.80 -2.32 -5.28
CA GLU A 28 1.48 -3.39 -6.20
C GLU A 28 1.86 -4.73 -5.57
N ILE A 29 0.90 -5.63 -5.37
CA ILE A 29 1.10 -6.96 -4.77
C ILE A 29 0.70 -8.03 -5.77
N GLU A 30 1.56 -9.01 -6.00
CA GLU A 30 1.25 -10.21 -6.76
C GLU A 30 0.90 -11.34 -5.80
N LYS A 31 -0.29 -11.91 -5.97
CA LYS A 31 -0.78 -13.04 -5.20
C LYS A 31 -1.40 -14.06 -6.16
N ASP A 32 -0.85 -15.27 -6.15
CA ASP A 32 -1.36 -16.40 -6.95
C ASP A 32 -1.45 -16.11 -8.47
N GLY A 33 -0.56 -15.23 -8.96
CA GLY A 33 -0.52 -14.79 -10.36
C GLY A 33 -1.43 -13.60 -10.69
N GLU A 34 -2.19 -13.10 -9.71
CA GLU A 34 -3.02 -11.90 -9.85
C GLU A 34 -2.29 -10.69 -9.26
N LYS A 35 -2.39 -9.55 -9.96
CA LYS A 35 -1.85 -8.26 -9.50
C LYS A 35 -2.94 -7.45 -8.82
N LEU A 36 -2.70 -7.12 -7.56
CA LEU A 36 -3.56 -6.34 -6.70
C LEU A 36 -2.89 -4.99 -6.42
N TYR A 37 -3.69 -3.93 -6.36
CA TYR A 37 -3.20 -2.57 -6.16
C TYR A 37 -3.85 -2.00 -4.91
N PHE A 38 -3.02 -1.59 -3.95
CA PHE A 38 -3.47 -1.06 -2.68
C PHE A 38 -2.92 0.35 -2.47
N ASN A 39 -3.76 1.26 -2.01
CA ASN A 39 -3.33 2.59 -1.63
C ASN A 39 -3.31 2.67 -0.09
N ILE A 40 -2.11 2.74 0.47
CA ILE A 40 -1.89 2.77 1.93
C ILE A 40 -1.05 3.98 2.32
N PRO A 41 -1.12 4.48 3.56
CA PRO A 41 -0.27 5.57 4.00
C PRO A 41 1.19 5.12 4.13
N ASP A 42 2.15 6.03 3.87
CA ASP A 42 3.59 5.74 3.89
C ASP A 42 4.05 5.19 5.25
N LYS A 43 3.58 5.79 6.34
CA LYS A 43 3.83 5.31 7.71
C LYS A 43 3.51 3.84 7.89
N MET A 44 2.46 3.36 7.24
CA MET A 44 2.09 1.95 7.32
C MET A 44 2.99 1.08 6.45
N ALA A 45 3.39 1.55 5.27
CA ALA A 45 4.36 0.84 4.46
C ALA A 45 5.68 0.65 5.23
N ASP A 46 6.12 1.70 5.93
CA ASP A 46 7.28 1.68 6.84
C ASP A 46 7.08 0.73 8.03
N GLU A 47 5.96 0.83 8.76
CA GLU A 47 5.63 -0.05 9.89
C GLU A 47 5.54 -1.54 9.51
N LEU A 48 5.07 -1.82 8.29
CA LEU A 48 4.96 -3.18 7.75
C LEU A 48 6.27 -3.68 7.12
N GLY A 49 7.30 -2.81 7.02
CA GLY A 49 8.56 -3.11 6.35
C GLY A 49 8.35 -3.52 4.89
N LEU A 50 7.43 -2.86 4.18
CA LEU A 50 7.17 -3.15 2.77
C LEU A 50 8.29 -2.57 1.93
N GLU A 51 8.98 -3.45 1.21
CA GLU A 51 10.01 -3.08 0.26
C GLU A 51 9.65 -3.60 -1.13
N GLU A 52 10.13 -2.92 -2.17
CA GLU A 52 9.95 -3.40 -3.54
C GLU A 52 10.57 -4.80 -3.71
N LYS A 53 9.87 -5.67 -4.44
CA LYS A 53 10.28 -7.06 -4.69
C LYS A 53 10.32 -7.95 -3.44
N ALA A 54 9.94 -7.46 -2.27
CA ALA A 54 9.92 -8.22 -1.03
C ALA A 54 8.78 -9.25 -1.00
N GLU A 55 9.06 -10.41 -0.43
CA GLU A 55 8.06 -11.42 -0.12
C GLU A 55 7.42 -11.09 1.22
N ILE A 56 6.09 -11.12 1.26
CA ILE A 56 5.34 -10.78 2.48
C ILE A 56 4.49 -11.96 2.93
N THR A 57 4.21 -12.01 4.22
CA THR A 57 3.32 -13.03 4.78
C THR A 57 1.86 -12.69 4.52
N SER A 58 0.99 -13.70 4.61
CA SER A 58 -0.46 -13.49 4.60
C SER A 58 -0.94 -12.57 5.72
N ALA A 59 -0.23 -12.48 6.84
CA ALA A 59 -0.55 -11.55 7.92
C ALA A 59 -0.30 -10.09 7.51
N ASN A 60 0.83 -9.79 6.86
CA ASN A 60 1.11 -8.46 6.32
C ASN A 60 0.07 -8.09 5.25
N PHE A 61 -0.24 -9.02 4.35
CA PHE A 61 -1.27 -8.82 3.33
C PHE A 61 -2.64 -8.51 3.93
N SER A 62 -3.07 -9.27 4.94
CA SER A 62 -4.35 -9.05 5.60
C SER A 62 -4.45 -7.67 6.26
N LYS A 63 -3.34 -7.14 6.80
CA LYS A 63 -3.30 -5.77 7.36
C LYS A 63 -3.48 -4.71 6.28
N ILE A 64 -2.84 -4.90 5.11
CA ILE A 64 -2.98 -4.00 3.96
C ILE A 64 -4.44 -3.97 3.49
N GLU A 65 -5.08 -5.14 3.39
CA GLU A 65 -6.50 -5.24 3.03
C GLU A 65 -7.42 -4.55 4.04
N ASP A 66 -7.17 -4.77 5.33
CA ASP A 66 -7.99 -4.19 6.41
C ASP A 66 -8.00 -2.66 6.34
N VAL A 67 -6.85 -2.06 6.05
CA VAL A 67 -6.67 -0.60 6.01
C VAL A 67 -7.35 0.02 4.81
N VAL A 68 -7.21 -0.61 3.65
CA VAL A 68 -7.91 -0.17 2.44
C VAL A 68 -9.42 -0.33 2.61
N ARG A 69 -9.87 -1.37 3.32
CA ARG A 69 -11.28 -1.62 3.59
C ARG A 69 -11.87 -0.64 4.60
N GLU A 70 -11.16 -0.32 5.67
CA GLU A 70 -11.57 0.68 6.67
C GLU A 70 -11.78 2.06 6.01
N ARG A 71 -10.91 2.42 5.07
CA ARG A 71 -11.01 3.69 4.33
C ARG A 71 -12.08 3.73 3.25
N ARG A 72 -12.63 2.58 2.83
CA ARG A 72 -13.73 2.53 1.85
C ARG A 72 -15.10 2.73 2.49
N HIS A 73 -15.18 2.72 3.82
CA HIS A 73 -16.42 2.87 4.59
C HIS A 73 -16.70 4.30 5.07
N ILE A 74 -16.00 5.28 4.52
CA ILE A 74 -16.16 6.71 4.81
C ILE A 74 -16.81 7.42 3.63
#